data_AF-A0A1Y3EHH8-F1
#
_entry.id   AF-A0A1Y3EHH8-F1
#
_cell.length_a   1.000
_cell.length_b   1.000
_cell.length_c   1.000
_cell.angle_alpha   90.00
_cell.angle_beta   90.00
_cell.angle_gamma   90.00
#
_symmetry.space_group_name_H-M   'P 1'
#
loop_
_entity.id
_entity.type
_entity.pdbx_description
1 polymer ?
#
loop_
_entity_poly.entity_id
_entity_poly.type
_entity_poly.pdbx_seq_one_letter_code
_entity_poly.pdbx_strand_id
1 'polypeptide(L)'
;MTHVKTVIKQASVYSRKMDRLSKRIFGEIPYELTARNARVVKAFQAMPYEEDEFCIAYFPPHPMFHSLTKLLRLHGLFRDEHQDFIDELLRQRCLRGKAPPKPGEGKRAMMHVNVRSCETPFDVENAGVSTASNFGELEKSRPKIDALQQTDP
;
A
#
# COMPACT_ATOMS: atom_id res chain seq x y z
N MET A 1 26.66 -56.42 -11.78
CA MET A 1 25.84 -55.34 -12.41
C MET A 1 26.40 -53.93 -12.12
N THR A 2 27.72 -53.75 -12.14
CA THR A 2 28.39 -52.46 -11.83
C THR A 2 28.97 -51.78 -13.08
N HIS A 3 29.23 -52.52 -14.16
CA HIS A 3 29.79 -51.97 -15.40
C HIS A 3 28.81 -51.20 -16.29
N VAL A 4 27.50 -51.45 -16.18
CA VAL A 4 26.49 -50.74 -16.98
C VAL A 4 26.36 -49.27 -16.54
N LYS A 5 26.50 -48.99 -15.23
CA LYS A 5 26.44 -47.62 -14.68
C LYS A 5 27.64 -46.76 -15.09
N THR A 6 28.80 -47.37 -15.36
CA THR A 6 30.02 -46.65 -15.79
C THR A 6 30.03 -46.30 -17.28
N VAL A 7 29.39 -47.09 -18.13
CA VAL A 7 29.33 -46.84 -19.59
C VAL A 7 28.49 -45.59 -19.92
N ILE A 8 27.42 -45.32 -19.17
CA ILE A 8 26.60 -44.10 -19.33
C ILE A 8 27.43 -42.83 -19.05
N LYS A 9 28.48 -42.94 -18.24
CA LYS A 9 29.40 -41.82 -17.92
C LYS A 9 30.38 -41.50 -19.04
N GLN A 10 30.55 -42.36 -20.04
CA GLN A 10 31.45 -42.16 -21.17
C GLN A 10 30.67 -41.93 -22.47
N ALA A 11 29.90 -40.83 -22.51
CA ALA A 11 29.21 -40.42 -23.74
C ALA A 11 30.21 -40.20 -24.89
N SER A 12 29.88 -40.75 -26.07
CA SER A 12 30.68 -40.54 -27.28
C SER A 12 30.81 -39.04 -27.58
N VAL A 13 31.87 -38.64 -28.29
CA VAL A 13 32.07 -37.24 -28.68
C VAL A 13 30.89 -36.74 -29.53
N TYR A 14 30.30 -37.60 -30.35
CA TYR A 14 29.11 -37.31 -31.15
C TYR A 14 27.89 -37.04 -30.27
N SER A 15 27.60 -37.89 -29.28
CA SER A 15 26.48 -37.71 -28.35
C SER A 15 26.55 -36.35 -27.66
N ARG A 16 27.73 -35.98 -27.14
CA ARG A 16 27.95 -34.66 -26.51
C ARG A 16 27.71 -33.48 -27.47
N LYS A 17 28.00 -33.65 -28.77
CA LYS A 17 27.72 -32.63 -29.80
C LYS A 17 26.23 -32.52 -30.07
N MET A 18 25.51 -33.64 -30.13
CA MET A 18 24.06 -33.66 -30.31
C MET A 18 23.32 -33.08 -29.10
N ASP A 19 23.77 -33.36 -27.87
CA ASP A 19 23.21 -32.77 -26.65
C ASP A 19 23.39 -31.24 -26.60
N ARG A 20 24.56 -30.74 -27.01
CA ARG A 20 24.81 -29.30 -27.10
C ARG A 20 23.99 -28.62 -28.19
N LEU A 21 23.85 -29.28 -29.34
CA LEU A 21 23.09 -28.77 -30.47
C LEU A 21 21.60 -28.69 -30.13
N SER A 22 21.02 -29.76 -29.58
CA SER A 22 19.62 -29.79 -29.15
C SER A 22 19.32 -28.68 -28.14
N LYS A 23 20.15 -28.54 -27.09
CA LYS A 23 20.03 -27.44 -26.12
C LYS A 23 20.01 -26.06 -26.79
N ARG A 24 20.91 -25.81 -27.76
CA ARG A 24 20.91 -24.54 -28.52
C ARG A 24 19.66 -24.33 -29.37
N ILE A 25 19.18 -25.38 -30.03
CA ILE A 25 17.97 -25.33 -30.87
C ILE A 25 16.74 -24.97 -30.01
N PHE A 26 16.65 -25.54 -28.81
CA PHE A 26 15.53 -25.32 -27.90
C PHE A 26 15.72 -24.15 -26.92
N GLY A 27 16.81 -23.37 -27.05
CA GLY A 27 17.08 -22.22 -26.18
C GLY A 27 17.48 -22.57 -24.74
N GLU A 28 17.83 -23.82 -24.48
CA GLU A 28 18.38 -24.27 -23.20
C GLU A 28 19.89 -23.96 -23.10
N ILE A 29 20.43 -24.08 -21.89
CA ILE A 29 21.83 -23.74 -21.62
C ILE A 29 22.72 -24.89 -22.07
N PRO A 30 23.62 -24.70 -23.07
CA PRO A 30 24.32 -25.79 -23.74
C PRO A 30 25.49 -26.39 -22.95
N TYR A 31 25.90 -25.77 -21.84
CA TYR A 31 27.00 -26.24 -21.00
C TYR A 31 26.48 -26.66 -19.62
N GLU A 32 27.24 -27.52 -18.96
CA GLU A 32 26.92 -27.94 -17.60
C GLU A 32 27.14 -26.78 -16.63
N LEU A 33 26.11 -26.47 -15.86
CA LEU A 33 26.14 -25.41 -14.86
C LEU A 33 26.64 -25.95 -13.52
N THR A 34 27.33 -25.09 -12.77
CA THR A 34 27.54 -25.34 -11.34
C THR A 34 26.21 -25.27 -10.61
N ALA A 35 26.11 -25.94 -9.45
CA ALA A 35 24.89 -25.94 -8.64
C ALA A 35 24.41 -24.53 -8.28
N ARG A 36 25.33 -23.58 -8.05
CA ARG A 36 25.01 -22.17 -7.80
C ARG A 36 24.33 -21.52 -9.01
N ASN A 37 24.89 -21.68 -10.21
CA ASN A 37 24.36 -21.03 -11.41
C ASN A 37 23.03 -21.66 -11.84
N ALA A 38 22.85 -22.97 -11.63
CA ALA A 38 21.58 -23.64 -11.89
C ALA A 38 20.43 -23.11 -11.02
N ARG A 39 20.69 -22.66 -9.77
CA ARG A 39 19.68 -22.03 -8.91
C ARG A 39 19.18 -20.71 -9.48
N VAL A 40 20.08 -19.91 -10.05
CA VAL A 40 19.73 -18.61 -10.65
C VAL A 40 18.81 -18.81 -11.84
N VAL A 41 19.15 -19.76 -12.73
CA VAL A 41 18.31 -20.11 -13.88
C VAL A 41 16.91 -20.51 -13.42
N LYS A 42 16.80 -21.36 -12.39
CA LYS A 42 15.50 -21.76 -11.83
C LYS A 42 14.73 -20.59 -11.22
N ALA A 43 15.40 -19.67 -10.54
CA ALA A 43 14.77 -18.48 -9.95
C ALA A 43 14.16 -17.55 -11.01
N PHE A 44 14.80 -17.42 -12.18
CA PHE A 44 14.26 -16.64 -13.29
C PHE A 44 13.27 -17.40 -14.17
N GLN A 45 13.28 -18.73 -14.13
CA GLN A 45 12.29 -19.57 -14.82
C GLN A 45 10.95 -19.61 -14.08
N ALA A 46 10.98 -19.50 -12.74
CA ALA A 46 9.78 -19.46 -11.92
C ALA A 46 9.28 -18.02 -11.76
N MET A 47 7.97 -17.87 -11.53
CA MET A 47 7.42 -16.61 -11.06
C MET A 47 8.01 -16.30 -9.66
N PRO A 48 8.47 -15.06 -9.40
CA PRO A 48 8.94 -14.70 -8.08
C PRO A 48 7.75 -14.70 -7.11
N TYR A 49 8.00 -15.19 -5.89
CA TYR A 49 6.97 -15.34 -4.86
C TYR A 49 6.21 -14.04 -4.53
N GLU A 50 6.86 -12.89 -4.69
CA GLU A 50 6.25 -11.58 -4.43
C GLU A 50 5.20 -11.21 -5.49
N GLU A 51 5.30 -11.77 -6.69
CA GLU A 51 4.36 -11.55 -7.80
C GLU A 51 3.22 -12.58 -7.80
N ASP A 52 3.35 -13.64 -6.99
CA ASP A 52 2.30 -14.64 -6.88
C ASP A 52 1.00 -13.98 -6.41
N GLU A 53 -0.10 -14.25 -7.12
CA GLU A 53 -1.41 -13.64 -6.84
C GLU A 53 -1.86 -13.93 -5.40
N PHE A 54 -1.56 -15.12 -4.89
CA PHE A 54 -1.85 -15.48 -3.50
C PHE A 54 -1.14 -14.55 -2.50
N CYS A 55 0.07 -14.08 -2.81
CA CYS A 55 0.84 -13.18 -1.97
C CYS A 55 0.34 -11.74 -2.08
N ILE A 56 0.09 -11.26 -3.30
CA ILE A 56 -0.40 -9.90 -3.55
C ILE A 56 -1.82 -9.72 -3.03
N ALA A 57 -2.73 -10.63 -3.40
CA ALA A 57 -4.16 -10.53 -3.15
C ALA A 57 -4.58 -11.31 -1.89
N TYR A 58 -3.66 -11.49 -0.93
CA TYR A 58 -3.92 -12.25 0.29
C TYR A 58 -5.14 -11.71 1.07
N PHE A 59 -5.26 -10.38 1.18
CA PHE A 59 -6.43 -9.73 1.74
C PHE A 59 -7.31 -9.13 0.63
N PRO A 60 -8.65 -9.19 0.78
CA PRO A 60 -9.53 -8.52 -0.14
C PRO A 60 -9.39 -6.99 -0.02
N PRO A 61 -9.74 -6.23 -1.07
CA PRO A 61 -9.64 -4.77 -1.06
C PRO A 61 -10.71 -4.11 -0.18
N HIS A 62 -10.52 -4.15 1.15
CA HIS A 62 -11.43 -3.58 2.14
C HIS A 62 -11.83 -2.11 1.90
N PRO A 63 -10.94 -1.20 1.48
CA PRO A 63 -11.30 0.20 1.22
C PRO A 63 -12.35 0.35 0.12
N MET A 64 -12.32 -0.52 -0.90
CA MET A 64 -13.31 -0.52 -1.97
C MET A 64 -14.68 -0.96 -1.47
N PHE A 65 -14.75 -2.01 -0.65
CA PHE A 65 -16.01 -2.45 -0.06
C PHE A 65 -16.60 -1.39 0.88
N HIS A 66 -15.77 -0.79 1.74
CA HIS A 66 -16.22 0.25 2.66
C HIS A 66 -16.73 1.50 1.92
N SER A 67 -16.05 1.95 0.88
CA SER A 67 -16.49 3.11 0.09
C SER A 67 -17.77 2.82 -0.67
N LEU A 68 -17.89 1.62 -1.24
CA LEU A 68 -19.07 1.17 -1.95
C LEU A 68 -20.31 1.14 -1.05
N THR A 69 -20.25 0.47 0.11
CA THR A 69 -21.40 0.37 1.01
C THR A 69 -21.79 1.74 1.58
N LYS A 70 -20.81 2.59 1.86
CA LYS A 70 -21.06 3.98 2.26
C LYS A 70 -21.79 4.77 1.18
N LEU A 71 -21.37 4.65 -0.09
CA LEU A 71 -22.01 5.32 -1.21
C LEU A 71 -23.46 4.83 -1.40
N LEU A 72 -23.67 3.52 -1.36
CA LEU A 72 -25.00 2.93 -1.45
C LEU A 72 -25.92 3.38 -0.31
N ARG A 73 -25.38 3.55 0.91
CA ARG A 73 -26.11 4.11 2.06
C ARG A 73 -26.55 5.55 1.80
N LEU A 74 -25.66 6.39 1.25
CA LEU A 74 -25.98 7.78 0.92
C LEU A 74 -27.08 7.90 -0.14
N HIS A 75 -27.12 6.97 -1.09
CA HIS A 75 -28.18 6.92 -2.10
C HIS A 75 -29.46 6.23 -1.61
N GLY A 76 -29.48 5.65 -0.40
CA GLY A 76 -30.63 4.94 0.16
C GLY A 76 -30.86 3.54 -0.42
N LEU A 77 -29.92 2.99 -1.19
CA LEU A 77 -30.00 1.63 -1.74
C LEU A 77 -29.58 0.56 -0.72
N PHE A 78 -28.77 0.94 0.27
CA PHE A 78 -28.26 0.03 1.29
C PHE A 78 -28.53 0.58 2.68
N ARG A 79 -29.02 -0.29 3.58
CA ARG A 79 -29.23 0.06 4.99
C ARG A 79 -28.17 -0.62 5.85
N ASP A 80 -27.27 0.20 6.38
CA ASP A 80 -26.20 -0.24 7.28
C ASP A 80 -26.62 -0.06 8.74
N GLU A 81 -27.14 -1.12 9.35
CA GLU A 81 -27.60 -1.10 10.74
C GLU A 81 -26.46 -0.81 11.72
N HIS A 82 -25.26 -1.35 11.45
CA HIS A 82 -24.11 -1.16 12.31
C HIS A 82 -23.71 0.32 12.40
N GLN A 83 -23.66 0.98 11.24
CA GLN A 83 -23.34 2.39 11.21
C GLN A 83 -24.46 3.26 11.83
N ASP A 84 -25.73 2.89 11.64
CA ASP A 84 -26.86 3.57 12.29
C ASP A 84 -26.75 3.52 13.83
N PHE A 85 -26.37 2.38 14.40
CA PHE A 85 -26.15 2.27 15.85
C PHE A 85 -25.01 3.16 16.33
N ILE A 86 -23.89 3.18 15.60
CA ILE A 86 -22.73 4.04 15.93
C ILE A 86 -23.13 5.52 15.90
N ASP A 87 -23.87 5.95 14.87
CA ASP A 87 -24.29 7.33 14.70
C ASP A 87 -25.21 7.78 15.86
N GLU A 88 -26.14 6.92 16.28
CA GLU A 88 -27.02 7.20 17.43
C GLU A 88 -26.26 7.20 18.78
N LEU A 89 -25.31 6.28 18.97
CA LEU A 89 -24.42 6.26 20.13
C LEU A 89 -23.58 7.56 20.22
N LEU A 90 -23.09 8.04 19.07
CA LEU A 90 -22.33 9.27 18.98
C LEU A 90 -23.21 10.48 19.31
N ARG A 91 -24.43 10.53 18.77
CA ARG A 91 -25.42 11.57 19.08
C ARG A 91 -25.70 11.65 20.59
N GLN A 92 -25.96 10.52 21.24
CA GLN A 92 -26.19 10.47 22.69
C GLN A 92 -24.97 10.90 23.49
N ARG A 93 -23.77 10.55 23.02
CA ARG A 93 -22.51 10.97 23.64
C ARG A 93 -22.32 12.49 23.55
N CYS A 94 -22.66 13.10 22.42
CA CYS A 94 -22.64 14.55 22.24
C CYS A 94 -23.61 15.26 23.19
N LEU A 95 -24.84 14.74 23.35
CA LEU A 95 -25.82 15.28 24.31
C LEU A 95 -25.32 15.22 25.76
N ARG A 96 -24.53 14.20 26.11
CA ARG A 96 -23.89 14.07 27.43
C ARG A 96 -22.66 14.99 27.61
N GLY A 97 -22.30 15.79 26.60
CA GLY A 97 -21.09 16.62 26.60
C GLY A 97 -19.79 15.82 26.49
N LYS A 98 -19.86 14.54 26.12
CA LYS A 98 -18.70 13.65 25.93
C LYS A 98 -18.29 13.51 24.47
N ALA A 99 -18.62 14.52 23.66
CA ALA A 99 -18.26 14.54 22.24
C ALA A 99 -16.73 14.39 22.07
N PRO A 100 -16.27 13.72 20.99
CA PRO A 100 -14.86 13.74 20.66
C PRO A 100 -14.41 15.20 20.49
N PRO A 101 -13.31 15.63 21.14
CA PRO A 101 -12.82 17.00 20.98
C PRO A 101 -12.39 17.23 19.55
N LYS A 102 -12.44 18.49 19.10
CA LYS A 102 -11.87 18.85 17.80
C LYS A 102 -10.38 18.53 17.80
N PRO A 103 -9.82 18.09 16.65
CA PRO A 103 -8.38 17.86 16.55
C PRO A 103 -7.64 19.15 16.92
N GLY A 104 -6.68 19.04 17.85
CA GLY A 104 -5.93 20.20 18.36
C GLY A 104 -6.48 20.86 19.62
N GLU A 105 -7.75 20.62 20.01
CA GLU A 105 -8.37 21.16 21.23
C GLU A 105 -8.40 20.14 22.38
N GLY A 106 -7.58 19.09 22.29
CA GLY A 106 -7.48 18.07 23.33
C GLY A 106 -6.97 18.66 24.65
N LYS A 107 -7.17 17.92 25.75
CA LYS A 107 -6.75 18.33 27.11
C LYS A 107 -5.30 18.86 27.17
N ARG A 108 -4.39 18.27 26.39
CA ARG A 108 -2.98 18.70 26.31
C ARG A 108 -2.79 20.11 25.72
N ALA A 109 -3.61 20.49 24.74
CA ALA A 109 -3.56 21.83 24.16
C ALA A 109 -4.04 22.88 25.16
N MET A 110 -5.10 22.59 25.92
CA MET A 110 -5.56 23.48 27.00
C MET A 110 -4.48 23.72 28.07
N MET A 111 -3.66 22.70 28.37
CA MET A 111 -2.56 22.84 29.34
C MET A 111 -1.39 23.70 28.79
N HIS A 112 -1.15 23.71 27.48
CA HIS A 112 -0.04 24.44 26.86
C HIS A 112 -0.39 25.89 26.46
N VAL A 113 -1.68 26.23 26.35
CA VAL A 113 -2.13 27.61 26.03
C VAL A 113 -1.92 28.56 27.23
N ASN A 114 -1.86 28.03 28.46
CA ASN A 114 -1.79 28.84 29.69
C ASN A 114 -0.38 29.34 30.06
N VAL A 115 0.61 29.21 29.17
CA VAL A 115 2.02 29.60 29.41
C VAL A 115 2.44 30.85 28.63
N ARG A 116 1.52 31.56 27.96
CA ARG A 116 1.81 32.79 27.19
C ARG A 116 0.85 33.96 27.44
N SER A 117 0.30 34.07 28.65
CA SER A 117 -0.44 35.27 29.07
C SER A 117 0.33 36.02 30.15
N CYS A 118 1.48 36.57 29.77
CA CYS A 118 2.12 37.68 30.48
C CYS A 118 2.36 38.80 29.46
N GLU A 119 1.29 39.39 28.93
CA GLU A 119 1.32 40.77 28.43
C GLU A 119 0.03 41.47 28.92
N THR A 120 0.18 42.77 29.16
CA THR A 120 -0.40 43.58 30.23
C THR A 120 -1.92 43.85 30.21
N PRO A 121 -2.52 44.22 31.36
CA PRO A 121 -3.91 44.69 31.43
C PRO A 121 -4.03 46.17 31.07
N PHE A 122 -4.64 46.51 29.93
CA PHE A 122 -5.40 47.74 29.67
C PHE A 122 -5.97 47.70 28.23
N ASP A 123 -7.29 47.52 28.11
CA ASP A 123 -8.20 48.37 27.32
C ASP A 123 -9.51 47.65 27.01
N VAL A 124 -10.57 48.33 27.43
CA VAL A 124 -11.98 48.04 27.23
C VAL A 124 -12.34 48.47 25.79
N GLU A 125 -13.46 47.94 25.27
CA GLU A 125 -14.16 48.38 24.05
C GLU A 125 -13.72 47.71 22.73
N ASN A 126 -14.40 46.61 22.38
CA ASN A 126 -15.39 46.62 21.30
C ASN A 126 -15.90 45.20 21.03
N ALA A 127 -17.05 44.89 21.63
CA ALA A 127 -17.88 43.81 21.16
C ALA A 127 -18.59 44.27 19.87
N GLY A 128 -18.30 43.60 18.76
CA GLY A 128 -19.11 43.70 17.54
C GLY A 128 -18.28 43.83 16.27
N VAL A 129 -18.20 42.75 15.51
CA VAL A 129 -18.71 42.62 14.13
C VAL A 129 -18.22 41.28 13.59
N SER A 130 -19.18 40.42 13.29
CA SER A 130 -19.00 39.23 12.47
C SER A 130 -18.77 39.61 11.01
N THR A 131 -17.81 38.98 10.32
CA THR A 131 -17.99 38.57 8.91
C THR A 131 -17.03 37.46 8.51
N ALA A 132 -17.64 36.35 8.12
CA ALA A 132 -17.33 35.35 7.10
C ALA A 132 -15.96 35.29 6.36
N SER A 133 -15.76 34.07 5.84
CA SER A 133 -14.87 33.62 4.76
C SER A 133 -13.39 33.47 5.08
N ASN A 134 -12.98 32.20 5.27
CA ASN A 134 -11.74 31.65 4.73
C ASN A 134 -11.99 30.18 4.38
N PHE A 135 -12.82 29.98 3.34
CA PHE A 135 -12.78 28.78 2.52
C PHE A 135 -11.80 29.06 1.39
N GLY A 136 -10.72 28.28 1.30
CA GLY A 136 -9.82 28.28 0.16
C GLY A 136 -8.42 28.79 0.47
N GLU A 137 -7.57 27.89 0.98
CA GLU A 137 -6.14 27.85 0.66
C GLU A 137 -5.51 26.63 1.34
N LEU A 138 -5.66 25.45 0.74
CA LEU A 138 -4.81 24.31 1.06
C LEU A 138 -4.56 23.43 -0.18
N GLU A 139 -4.07 24.07 -1.25
CA GLU A 139 -3.43 23.37 -2.36
C GLU A 139 -2.07 24.00 -2.62
N LYS A 140 -1.07 23.69 -1.78
CA LYS A 140 0.34 23.99 -2.04
C LYS A 140 1.27 23.16 -1.13
N SER A 141 1.07 21.84 -1.09
CA SER A 141 2.08 20.91 -0.56
C SER A 141 1.78 19.45 -0.94
N ARG A 142 1.74 19.15 -2.23
CA ARG A 142 2.06 17.80 -2.70
C ARG A 142 3.21 17.91 -3.69
N PRO A 143 4.34 17.22 -3.47
CA PRO A 143 5.36 17.13 -4.50
C PRO A 143 4.77 16.36 -5.69
N LYS A 144 4.81 16.97 -6.88
CA LYS A 144 4.59 16.27 -8.14
C LYS A 144 5.66 15.19 -8.29
N ILE A 145 5.24 13.94 -8.21
CA ILE A 145 6.00 12.83 -8.77
C ILE A 145 5.55 12.77 -10.23
N ASP A 146 6.19 13.56 -11.09
CA ASP A 146 5.99 13.45 -12.53
C ASP A 146 6.93 12.37 -13.08
N ALA A 147 6.32 11.54 -13.92
CA ALA A 147 6.80 10.27 -14.44
C ALA A 147 8.13 10.35 -15.19
N LEU A 148 8.92 9.29 -15.02
CA LEU A 148 9.97 8.88 -15.95
C LEU A 148 9.31 8.55 -17.30
N GLN A 149 9.42 9.46 -18.27
CA GLN A 149 9.28 9.09 -19.67
C GLN A 149 10.58 8.43 -20.11
N GLN A 150 10.51 7.13 -20.35
CA GLN A 150 11.44 6.41 -21.21
C GLN A 150 11.37 7.03 -22.60
N THR A 151 12.41 7.77 -22.97
CA THR A 151 12.83 7.89 -24.36
C THR A 151 13.95 6.89 -24.54
N ASP A 152 13.74 5.86 -25.35
CA ASP A 152 14.77 5.06 -25.99
C ASP A 152 14.09 4.21 -27.09
N PRO A 153 14.79 3.82 -28.17
CA PRO A 153 15.75 4.54 -28.99
C PRO A 153 15.21 4.92 -30.39
#